data_AF-A0A0P9XAG8-F1
#
_entry.id   AF-A0A0P9XAG8-F1
#
_cell.length_a   1.000
_cell.length_b   1.000
_cell.length_c   1.000
_cell.angle_alpha   90.00
_cell.angle_beta   90.00
_cell.angle_gamma   90.00
#
_symmetry.space_group_name_H-M   'P 1'
#
loop_
_entity.id
_entity.type
_entity.pdbx_description
1 polymer ?
#
loop_
_entity_poly.entity_id
_entity_poly.type
_entity_poly.pdbx_seq_one_letter_code
_entity_poly.pdbx_strand_id
1 'polypeptide(L)'
;MNNRNEKSSDLLHYFKSRKEYAASRMFGLSDQTELCFALSGLTFQGGPYVFRKIGELREVIHPPGEIELAAALRNKTLLSAVARHMPAVTHELALRCSEPKFAQANLNIGWWIISALRCRTLTEILVPAVASASWDVIPAVQADSCEIQLLEDVPAARQLSPRIEIPVASLDWVQANLERWINLLELPAFRLATDSLTTHHQHANLRMAAAALWAGFEALFGISSELRFRLALLAAAYLEERGPERLALYRRIKKLYDYRSKAVHGGATSDDLLTKHIIEVRGLLSRLMCRMTEAGTLPTTDEYEELLLS
;
A
#
# COMPACT_ATOMS: atom_id res chain seq x y z
N MET A 1 27.98 -33.28 -24.26
CA MET A 1 26.72 -33.92 -23.82
C MET A 1 26.53 -33.92 -22.30
N ASN A 2 27.58 -34.02 -21.47
CA ASN A 2 27.46 -33.98 -19.99
C ASN A 2 26.85 -32.69 -19.40
N ASN A 3 27.27 -31.52 -19.89
CA ASN A 3 26.86 -30.23 -19.32
C ASN A 3 25.36 -29.87 -19.53
N ARG A 4 24.64 -30.57 -20.43
CA ARG A 4 23.17 -30.39 -20.58
C ARG A 4 22.39 -31.28 -19.61
N ASN A 5 22.86 -32.51 -19.37
CA ASN A 5 22.19 -33.43 -18.45
C ASN A 5 22.35 -33.00 -16.99
N GLU A 6 23.51 -32.45 -16.62
CA GLU A 6 23.74 -31.87 -15.29
C GLU A 6 22.79 -30.71 -15.01
N LYS A 7 22.69 -29.74 -15.93
CA LYS A 7 21.75 -28.61 -15.81
C LYS A 7 20.28 -29.03 -15.73
N SER A 8 19.89 -30.06 -16.46
CA SER A 8 18.52 -30.60 -16.38
C SER A 8 18.26 -31.30 -15.05
N SER A 9 19.24 -32.02 -14.50
CA SER A 9 19.15 -32.65 -13.18
C SER A 9 19.01 -31.60 -12.06
N ASP A 10 19.80 -30.52 -12.14
CA ASP A 10 19.77 -29.43 -11.17
C ASP A 10 18.42 -28.70 -11.16
N LEU A 11 17.85 -28.45 -12.35
CA LEU A 11 16.51 -27.85 -12.49
C LEU A 11 15.41 -28.75 -11.92
N LEU A 12 15.46 -30.05 -12.18
CA LEU A 12 14.49 -30.98 -11.61
C LEU A 12 14.59 -31.06 -10.09
N HIS A 13 15.82 -31.06 -9.56
CA HIS A 13 16.07 -31.01 -8.12
C HIS A 13 15.52 -29.72 -7.50
N TYR A 14 15.72 -28.58 -8.16
CA TYR A 14 15.20 -27.28 -7.73
C TYR A 14 13.66 -27.29 -7.58
N PHE A 15 12.92 -27.71 -8.61
CA PHE A 15 11.45 -27.74 -8.56
C PHE A 15 10.93 -28.79 -7.57
N LYS A 16 11.62 -29.93 -7.43
CA LYS A 16 11.25 -30.96 -6.46
C LYS A 16 11.37 -30.45 -5.02
N SER A 17 12.51 -29.83 -4.69
CA SER A 17 12.77 -29.20 -3.39
C SER A 17 11.69 -28.16 -3.05
N ARG A 18 11.36 -27.27 -4.00
CA ARG A 18 10.31 -26.25 -3.81
C ARG A 18 8.94 -26.87 -3.56
N LYS A 19 8.58 -27.92 -4.30
CA LYS A 19 7.32 -28.64 -4.10
C LYS A 19 7.26 -29.34 -2.74
N GLU A 20 8.35 -29.93 -2.28
CA GLU A 20 8.45 -30.59 -0.96
C GLU A 20 8.32 -29.57 0.18
N TYR A 21 8.99 -28.42 0.08
CA TYR A 21 8.83 -27.30 1.01
C TYR A 21 7.37 -26.81 1.04
N ALA A 22 6.79 -26.54 -0.13
CA ALA A 22 5.43 -26.06 -0.27
C ALA A 22 4.40 -27.05 0.32
N ALA A 23 4.58 -28.36 0.10
CA ALA A 23 3.71 -29.39 0.66
C ALA A 23 3.80 -29.45 2.20
N SER A 24 5.01 -29.31 2.75
CA SER A 24 5.24 -29.28 4.20
C SER A 24 4.58 -28.06 4.84
N ARG A 25 4.71 -26.88 4.22
CA ARG A 25 4.06 -25.64 4.67
C ARG A 25 2.54 -25.71 4.55
N MET A 26 2.02 -26.28 3.47
CA MET A 26 0.58 -26.45 3.25
C MET A 26 -0.07 -27.31 4.35
N PHE A 27 0.61 -28.36 4.82
CA PHE A 27 0.14 -29.16 5.96
C PHE A 27 0.02 -28.32 7.25
N GLY A 28 0.93 -27.37 7.48
CA GLY A 28 0.83 -26.45 8.62
C GLY A 28 -0.28 -25.40 8.51
N LEU A 29 -0.82 -25.17 7.31
CA LEU A 29 -1.86 -24.18 7.01
C LEU A 29 -3.23 -24.80 6.76
N SER A 30 -3.36 -26.13 6.77
CA SER A 30 -4.53 -26.86 6.23
C SER A 30 -5.87 -26.51 6.89
N ASP A 31 -5.84 -26.00 8.11
CA ASP A 31 -7.03 -25.68 8.90
C ASP A 31 -7.55 -24.26 8.68
N GLN A 32 -6.89 -23.46 7.83
CA GLN A 32 -7.20 -22.04 7.64
C GLN A 32 -7.68 -21.75 6.21
N THR A 33 -8.94 -21.34 6.10
CA THR A 33 -9.50 -20.78 4.87
C THR A 33 -9.01 -19.34 4.72
N GLU A 34 -7.91 -19.16 3.98
CA GLU A 34 -7.27 -17.86 3.82
C GLU A 34 -7.44 -17.26 2.41
N LEU A 35 -7.37 -15.93 2.37
CA LEU A 35 -7.21 -15.12 1.17
C LEU A 35 -5.89 -14.33 1.28
N CYS A 36 -4.94 -14.60 0.38
CA CYS A 36 -3.55 -14.18 0.51
C CYS A 36 -3.20 -13.07 -0.51
N PHE A 37 -3.01 -11.85 -0.04
CA PHE A 37 -2.63 -10.70 -0.86
C PHE A 37 -1.10 -10.72 -1.05
N ALA A 38 -0.63 -10.77 -2.30
CA ALA A 38 0.80 -10.66 -2.60
C ALA A 38 1.28 -9.25 -2.30
N LEU A 39 2.37 -9.09 -1.55
CA LEU A 39 2.94 -7.78 -1.23
C LEU A 39 4.38 -7.70 -1.75
N SER A 40 4.65 -6.65 -2.53
CA SER A 40 6.01 -6.25 -2.92
C SER A 40 6.30 -4.83 -2.44
N GLY A 41 7.59 -4.47 -2.35
CA GLY A 41 8.02 -3.17 -1.84
C GLY A 41 7.99 -3.04 -0.30
N LEU A 42 7.55 -4.09 0.40
CA LEU A 42 7.54 -4.18 1.86
C LEU A 42 8.76 -4.95 2.38
N THR A 43 9.29 -4.51 3.53
CA THR A 43 10.27 -5.26 4.32
C THR A 43 9.83 -5.22 5.78
N PHE A 44 9.69 -6.38 6.41
CA PHE A 44 9.33 -6.50 7.82
C PHE A 44 10.08 -7.70 8.41
N GLN A 45 10.91 -7.48 9.42
CA GLN A 45 11.59 -8.56 10.14
C GLN A 45 10.92 -8.83 11.48
N GLY A 46 11.01 -10.08 11.95
CA GLY A 46 10.42 -10.50 13.23
C GLY A 46 8.96 -10.95 13.15
N GLY A 47 8.47 -11.29 11.95
CA GLY A 47 7.13 -11.83 11.71
C GLY A 47 6.97 -13.33 12.06
N PRO A 48 5.74 -13.86 11.98
CA PRO A 48 4.52 -13.21 11.47
C PRO A 48 3.94 -12.17 12.46
N TYR A 49 3.35 -11.10 11.92
CA TYR A 49 2.54 -10.17 12.72
C TYR A 49 1.06 -10.55 12.61
N VAL A 50 0.41 -10.75 13.75
CA VAL A 50 -0.98 -11.22 13.82
C VAL A 50 -1.93 -10.04 14.04
N PHE A 51 -2.78 -9.76 13.04
CA PHE A 51 -3.93 -8.88 13.18
C PHE A 51 -5.06 -9.65 13.86
N ARG A 52 -5.36 -9.31 15.12
CA ARG A 52 -6.30 -10.04 15.97
C ARG A 52 -7.65 -10.27 15.27
N LYS A 53 -8.03 -11.56 15.17
CA LYS A 53 -9.28 -12.04 14.53
C LYS A 53 -9.41 -11.74 13.02
N ILE A 54 -8.39 -11.18 12.38
CA ILE A 54 -8.44 -10.79 10.96
C ILE A 54 -7.52 -11.67 10.11
N GLY A 55 -6.25 -11.77 10.47
CA GLY A 55 -5.26 -12.42 9.63
C GLY A 55 -3.83 -12.17 10.08
N GLU A 56 -2.87 -12.43 9.20
CA GLU A 56 -1.45 -12.28 9.49
C GLU A 56 -0.67 -11.68 8.31
N LEU A 57 0.30 -10.83 8.64
CA LEU A 57 1.34 -10.39 7.72
C LEU A 57 2.55 -11.32 7.92
N ARG A 58 2.92 -12.05 6.87
CA ARG A 58 4.00 -13.04 6.94
C ARG A 58 4.90 -12.99 5.70
N GLU A 59 6.10 -13.51 5.85
CA GLU A 59 7.08 -13.60 4.76
C GLU A 59 6.69 -14.69 3.75
N VAL A 60 6.99 -14.41 2.48
CA VAL A 60 6.92 -15.35 1.36
C VAL A 60 8.36 -15.65 0.95
N ILE A 61 8.86 -16.81 1.34
CA ILE A 61 10.27 -17.20 1.16
C ILE A 61 10.54 -17.62 -0.29
N HIS A 62 9.58 -18.30 -0.91
CA HIS A 62 9.68 -18.90 -2.22
C HIS A 62 8.43 -18.56 -3.06
N PRO A 63 8.28 -17.30 -3.51
CA PRO A 63 7.16 -16.92 -4.38
C PRO A 63 7.20 -17.76 -5.66
N PRO A 64 6.04 -18.12 -6.24
CA PRO A 64 5.96 -19.10 -7.31
C PRO A 64 6.51 -18.54 -8.63
N GLY A 65 7.23 -19.38 -9.38
CA GLY A 65 7.67 -19.05 -10.73
C GLY A 65 6.58 -19.30 -11.79
N GLU A 66 6.88 -18.95 -13.04
CA GLU A 66 5.96 -19.14 -14.18
C GLU A 66 5.47 -20.58 -14.32
N ILE A 67 6.35 -21.57 -14.15
CA ILE A 67 6.01 -23.00 -14.30
C ILE A 67 5.03 -23.45 -13.21
N GLU A 68 5.28 -23.05 -11.97
CA GLU A 68 4.46 -23.41 -10.82
C GLU A 68 3.08 -22.74 -10.91
N LEU A 69 3.04 -21.45 -11.30
CA LEU A 69 1.80 -20.75 -11.60
C LEU A 69 1.04 -21.38 -12.76
N ALA A 70 1.74 -21.74 -13.85
CA ALA A 70 1.12 -22.36 -15.02
C ALA A 70 0.47 -23.70 -14.68
N ALA A 71 1.00 -24.45 -13.70
CA ALA A 71 0.35 -25.67 -13.20
C ALA A 71 -0.84 -25.37 -12.28
N ALA A 72 -0.68 -24.45 -11.33
CA ALA A 72 -1.65 -24.20 -10.27
C ALA A 72 -2.88 -23.37 -10.66
N LEU A 73 -2.70 -22.37 -11.54
CA LEU A 73 -3.70 -21.35 -11.84
C LEU A 73 -4.97 -21.95 -12.44
N ARG A 74 -6.14 -21.68 -11.84
CA ARG A 74 -7.44 -22.03 -12.43
C ARG A 74 -7.70 -21.27 -13.73
N ASN A 75 -7.30 -20.00 -13.81
CA ASN A 75 -7.42 -19.17 -15.01
C ASN A 75 -6.03 -18.86 -15.60
N LYS A 76 -5.68 -19.52 -16.71
CA LYS A 76 -4.37 -19.38 -17.36
C LYS A 76 -4.15 -18.02 -18.02
N THR A 77 -5.20 -17.25 -18.32
CA THR A 77 -5.05 -15.93 -18.96
C THR A 77 -4.34 -14.91 -18.06
N LEU A 78 -4.34 -15.15 -16.74
CA LEU A 78 -3.68 -14.30 -15.75
C LEU A 78 -2.19 -14.60 -15.59
N LEU A 79 -1.67 -15.69 -16.18
CA LEU A 79 -0.32 -16.19 -15.92
C LEU A 79 0.73 -15.09 -16.11
N SER A 80 0.77 -14.44 -17.26
CA SER A 80 1.80 -13.44 -17.57
C SER A 80 1.69 -12.20 -16.68
N ALA A 81 0.47 -11.78 -16.32
CA ALA A 81 0.23 -10.62 -15.48
C ALA A 81 0.65 -10.89 -14.02
N VAL A 82 0.38 -12.08 -13.49
CA VAL A 82 0.80 -12.45 -12.13
C VAL A 82 2.31 -12.72 -12.08
N ALA A 83 2.82 -13.55 -13.00
CA ALA A 83 4.20 -14.05 -12.95
C ALA A 83 5.25 -12.93 -12.97
N ARG A 84 5.02 -11.86 -13.73
CA ARG A 84 5.96 -10.72 -13.80
C ARG A 84 6.21 -10.03 -12.45
N HIS A 85 5.27 -10.11 -11.51
CA HIS A 85 5.39 -9.47 -10.20
C HIS A 85 6.00 -10.40 -9.14
N MET A 86 5.91 -11.72 -9.32
CA MET A 86 6.33 -12.71 -8.31
C MET A 86 7.77 -12.57 -7.83
N PRO A 87 8.78 -12.26 -8.69
CA PRO A 87 10.16 -12.08 -8.22
C PRO A 87 10.33 -10.94 -7.19
N ALA A 88 9.40 -9.99 -7.14
CA ALA A 88 9.43 -8.86 -6.21
C ALA A 88 8.56 -9.08 -4.97
N VAL A 89 7.74 -10.13 -4.93
CA VAL A 89 6.90 -10.47 -3.77
C VAL A 89 7.79 -11.00 -2.66
N THR A 90 7.70 -10.38 -1.49
CA THR A 90 8.46 -10.76 -0.29
C THR A 90 7.58 -11.13 0.87
N HIS A 91 6.33 -10.66 0.88
CA HIS A 91 5.38 -10.87 1.96
C HIS A 91 3.99 -11.13 1.42
N GLU A 92 3.13 -11.64 2.29
CA GLU A 92 1.70 -11.71 2.04
C GLU A 92 0.91 -11.26 3.27
N LEU A 93 -0.23 -10.63 3.02
CA LEU A 93 -1.28 -10.47 4.02
C LEU A 93 -2.27 -11.62 3.83
N ALA A 94 -2.23 -12.60 4.73
CA ALA A 94 -3.13 -13.74 4.74
C ALA A 94 -4.34 -13.41 5.63
N LEU A 95 -5.51 -13.18 5.02
CA LEU A 95 -6.75 -12.91 5.74
C LEU A 95 -7.51 -14.20 5.98
N ARG A 96 -8.02 -14.36 7.20
CA ARG A 96 -8.98 -15.42 7.51
C ARG A 96 -10.32 -15.06 6.89
N CYS A 97 -10.87 -15.95 6.10
CA CYS A 97 -12.13 -15.71 5.40
C CYS A 97 -13.17 -16.74 5.81
N SER A 98 -14.38 -16.26 6.05
CA SER A 98 -15.58 -17.09 5.85
C SER A 98 -15.83 -17.23 4.35
N GLU A 99 -16.31 -18.39 3.91
CA GLU A 99 -16.68 -18.56 2.50
C GLU A 99 -17.82 -17.61 2.09
N PRO A 100 -17.80 -17.05 0.86
CA PRO A 100 -16.83 -17.27 -0.22
C PRO A 100 -15.55 -16.39 -0.12
N LYS A 101 -14.38 -16.96 -0.47
CA LYS A 101 -13.06 -16.30 -0.32
C LYS A 101 -12.96 -14.93 -1.00
N PHE A 102 -13.37 -14.80 -2.25
CA PHE A 102 -13.27 -13.55 -3.03
C PHE A 102 -14.48 -12.61 -2.84
N ALA A 103 -15.24 -12.74 -1.75
CA ALA A 103 -16.25 -11.75 -1.41
C ALA A 103 -15.64 -10.35 -1.31
N GLN A 104 -16.35 -9.34 -1.81
CA GLN A 104 -15.89 -7.94 -1.77
C GLN A 104 -15.55 -7.49 -0.34
N ALA A 105 -16.25 -8.01 0.67
CA ALA A 105 -15.94 -7.75 2.08
C ALA A 105 -14.52 -8.17 2.48
N ASN A 106 -14.05 -9.34 2.02
CA ASN A 106 -12.68 -9.82 2.30
C ASN A 106 -11.64 -8.96 1.56
N LEU A 107 -11.94 -8.58 0.31
CA LEU A 107 -11.10 -7.66 -0.48
C LEU A 107 -10.98 -6.30 0.20
N ASN A 108 -12.08 -5.77 0.73
CA ASN A 108 -12.11 -4.50 1.44
C ASN A 108 -11.25 -4.52 2.70
N ILE A 109 -11.29 -5.61 3.50
CA ILE A 109 -10.46 -5.74 4.71
C ILE A 109 -8.98 -5.67 4.35
N GLY A 110 -8.55 -6.39 3.31
CA GLY A 110 -7.16 -6.35 2.84
C GLY A 110 -6.78 -4.94 2.40
N TRP A 111 -7.64 -4.30 1.61
CA TRP A 111 -7.43 -2.93 1.16
C TRP A 111 -7.37 -1.92 2.32
N TRP A 112 -8.21 -2.04 3.35
CA TRP A 112 -8.18 -1.18 4.55
C TRP A 112 -6.87 -1.28 5.31
N ILE A 113 -6.39 -2.51 5.56
CA ILE A 113 -5.12 -2.73 6.27
C ILE A 113 -3.95 -2.19 5.44
N ILE A 114 -3.89 -2.53 4.15
CA ILE A 114 -2.79 -2.11 3.28
C ILE A 114 -2.78 -0.59 3.07
N SER A 115 -3.95 0.04 2.88
CA SER A 115 -4.05 1.50 2.74
C SER A 115 -3.64 2.25 4.01
N ALA A 116 -4.07 1.77 5.19
CA ALA A 116 -3.63 2.31 6.47
C ALA A 116 -2.12 2.15 6.66
N LEU A 117 -1.56 1.01 6.28
CA LEU A 117 -0.12 0.75 6.35
C LEU A 117 0.69 1.65 5.41
N ARG A 118 0.24 1.81 4.16
CA ARG A 118 0.80 2.76 3.18
C ARG A 118 0.76 4.18 3.73
N CYS A 119 -0.36 4.59 4.34
CA CYS A 119 -0.51 5.91 4.94
C CYS A 119 0.46 6.12 6.11
N ARG A 120 0.52 5.17 7.06
CA ARG A 120 1.31 5.29 8.28
C ARG A 120 2.83 5.29 8.00
N THR A 121 3.26 4.51 7.02
CA THR A 121 4.70 4.27 6.76
C THR A 121 5.23 5.01 5.54
N LEU A 122 4.36 5.49 4.65
CA LEU A 122 4.72 5.99 3.32
C LEU A 122 5.44 4.95 2.43
N THR A 123 5.37 3.67 2.80
CA THR A 123 5.95 2.57 2.01
C THR A 123 5.14 2.39 0.74
N GLU A 124 5.84 2.32 -0.39
CA GLU A 124 5.27 2.08 -1.72
C GLU A 124 5.03 0.58 -1.92
N ILE A 125 4.14 0.03 -1.09
CA ILE A 125 3.70 -1.35 -1.18
C ILE A 125 2.91 -1.49 -2.48
N LEU A 126 3.18 -2.50 -3.30
CA LEU A 126 2.36 -2.89 -4.45
C LEU A 126 1.68 -4.23 -4.15
N VAL A 127 0.40 -4.35 -4.54
CA VAL A 127 -0.42 -5.53 -4.34
C VAL A 127 -0.87 -6.07 -5.70
N PRO A 128 -0.02 -6.82 -6.41
CA PRO A 128 -0.31 -7.20 -7.79
C PRO A 128 -1.53 -8.12 -7.91
N ALA A 129 -1.70 -9.02 -6.95
CA ALA A 129 -2.75 -10.03 -6.98
C ALA A 129 -3.10 -10.52 -5.58
N VAL A 130 -4.25 -11.20 -5.50
CA VAL A 130 -4.71 -11.92 -4.32
C VAL A 130 -5.08 -13.34 -4.71
N ALA A 131 -4.68 -14.32 -3.90
CA ALA A 131 -4.83 -15.74 -4.18
C ALA A 131 -5.65 -16.46 -3.10
N SER A 132 -6.31 -17.54 -3.50
CA SER A 132 -7.05 -18.45 -2.61
C SER A 132 -6.16 -19.36 -1.75
N ALA A 133 -4.84 -19.28 -1.92
CA ALA A 133 -3.84 -20.02 -1.18
C ALA A 133 -2.61 -19.13 -0.96
N SER A 134 -1.80 -19.47 0.05
CA SER A 134 -0.51 -18.80 0.29
C SER A 134 0.38 -18.87 -0.94
N TRP A 135 1.11 -17.79 -1.23
CA TRP A 135 2.02 -17.74 -2.36
C TRP A 135 3.16 -18.75 -2.21
N ASP A 136 3.58 -19.07 -0.99
CA ASP A 136 4.62 -20.07 -0.71
C ASP A 136 4.18 -21.53 -0.94
N VAL A 137 2.86 -21.81 -0.97
CA VAL A 137 2.35 -23.17 -1.12
C VAL A 137 1.88 -23.49 -2.53
N ILE A 138 1.76 -22.48 -3.40
CA ILE A 138 1.35 -22.63 -4.81
C ILE A 138 2.09 -23.76 -5.55
N PRO A 139 3.40 -24.01 -5.34
CA PRO A 139 4.07 -25.14 -6.02
C PRO A 139 3.50 -26.53 -5.68
N ALA A 140 2.80 -26.69 -4.56
CA ALA A 140 2.24 -27.95 -4.08
C ALA A 140 0.71 -28.05 -4.18
N VAL A 141 -0.01 -26.99 -4.57
CA VAL A 141 -1.47 -27.05 -4.72
C VAL A 141 -1.86 -27.96 -5.90
N GLN A 142 -3.10 -28.44 -5.89
CA GLN A 142 -3.62 -29.23 -6.99
C GLN A 142 -3.61 -28.41 -8.29
N ALA A 143 -3.33 -29.08 -9.41
CA ALA A 143 -3.39 -28.44 -10.73
C ALA A 143 -4.77 -27.79 -10.97
N ASP A 144 -4.77 -26.62 -11.59
CA ASP A 144 -5.98 -25.87 -11.95
C ASP A 144 -6.92 -25.52 -10.78
N SER A 145 -6.42 -25.53 -9.53
CA SER A 145 -7.23 -25.29 -8.33
C SER A 145 -7.06 -23.89 -7.73
N CYS A 146 -5.95 -23.21 -8.01
CA CYS A 146 -5.64 -21.93 -7.39
C CYS A 146 -6.38 -20.81 -8.12
N GLU A 147 -7.38 -20.23 -7.43
CA GLU A 147 -8.02 -18.99 -7.85
C GLU A 147 -7.17 -17.79 -7.48
N ILE A 148 -7.04 -16.86 -8.43
CA ILE A 148 -6.30 -15.61 -8.29
C ILE A 148 -7.11 -14.47 -8.93
N GLN A 149 -7.10 -13.31 -8.29
CA GLN A 149 -7.64 -12.06 -8.83
C GLN A 149 -6.51 -11.01 -8.90
N LEU A 150 -6.40 -10.31 -10.03
CA LEU A 150 -5.49 -9.17 -10.17
C LEU A 150 -6.06 -7.96 -9.42
N LEU A 151 -5.18 -7.21 -8.75
CA LEU A 151 -5.53 -5.98 -8.05
C LEU A 151 -4.76 -4.79 -8.62
N GLU A 152 -3.43 -4.84 -8.61
CA GLU A 152 -2.58 -3.74 -9.08
C GLU A 152 -1.53 -4.21 -10.11
N ASP A 153 -1.94 -4.53 -11.34
CA ASP A 153 -1.00 -4.80 -12.45
C ASP A 153 -0.42 -3.49 -13.01
N VAL A 154 0.51 -2.90 -12.26
CA VAL A 154 1.20 -1.66 -12.62
C VAL A 154 2.72 -1.88 -12.63
N PRO A 155 3.29 -2.50 -13.68
CA PRO A 155 4.72 -2.80 -13.75
C PRO A 155 5.61 -1.55 -13.75
N ALA A 156 5.05 -0.41 -14.16
CA ALA A 156 5.72 0.89 -14.18
C ALA A 156 5.57 1.66 -12.86
N ALA A 157 5.03 1.04 -11.81
CA ALA A 157 4.93 1.64 -10.48
C ALA A 157 6.32 2.08 -10.00
N ARG A 158 6.40 3.32 -9.51
CA ARG A 158 7.66 3.93 -9.14
C ARG A 158 7.99 3.68 -7.68
N GLN A 159 9.28 3.51 -7.43
CA GLN A 159 9.83 3.64 -6.10
C GLN A 159 10.45 5.04 -5.98
N LEU A 160 9.78 5.97 -5.29
CA LEU A 160 10.24 7.35 -5.11
C LEU A 160 11.09 7.52 -3.86
N SER A 161 11.07 6.57 -2.92
CA SER A 161 11.93 6.61 -1.74
C SER A 161 12.61 5.27 -1.47
N PRO A 162 13.73 5.27 -0.72
CA PRO A 162 14.37 4.03 -0.29
C PRO A 162 13.37 3.13 0.43
N ARG A 163 13.52 1.81 0.28
CA ARG A 163 12.72 0.85 1.05
C ARG A 163 13.11 0.99 2.50
N ILE A 164 12.12 1.20 3.34
CA ILE A 164 12.30 1.19 4.79
C ILE A 164 11.72 -0.10 5.33
N GLU A 165 12.37 -0.61 6.37
CA GLU A 165 11.77 -1.67 7.16
C GLU A 165 10.57 -1.10 7.92
N ILE A 166 9.45 -1.79 7.84
CA ILE A 166 8.23 -1.43 8.57
C ILE A 166 8.42 -1.84 10.03
N PRO A 167 8.43 -0.90 10.99
CA PRO A 167 8.55 -1.26 12.40
C PRO A 167 7.25 -1.88 12.91
N VAL A 168 7.35 -2.78 13.89
CA VAL A 168 6.19 -3.40 14.58
C VAL A 168 5.21 -2.33 15.09
N ALA A 169 5.71 -1.21 15.61
CA ALA A 169 4.89 -0.10 16.08
C ALA A 169 3.94 0.49 15.00
N SER A 170 4.31 0.41 13.72
CA SER A 170 3.41 0.82 12.62
C SER A 170 2.27 -0.18 12.42
N LEU A 171 2.54 -1.48 12.58
CA LEU A 171 1.53 -2.53 12.51
C LEU A 171 0.60 -2.47 13.73
N ASP A 172 1.14 -2.20 14.92
CA ASP A 172 0.36 -1.94 16.13
C ASP A 172 -0.56 -0.74 15.95
N TRP A 173 -0.06 0.35 15.37
CA TRP A 173 -0.86 1.53 15.06
C TRP A 173 -2.01 1.21 14.11
N VAL A 174 -1.76 0.43 13.04
CA VAL A 174 -2.81 0.02 12.10
C VAL A 174 -3.86 -0.81 12.84
N GLN A 175 -3.47 -1.80 13.64
CA GLN A 175 -4.42 -2.63 14.40
C GLN A 175 -5.25 -1.80 15.38
N ALA A 176 -4.63 -0.86 16.11
CA ALA A 176 -5.31 -0.03 17.10
C ALA A 176 -6.29 0.98 16.49
N ASN A 177 -6.04 1.42 15.25
CA ASN A 177 -6.82 2.48 14.60
C ASN A 177 -7.67 1.99 13.42
N LEU A 178 -7.69 0.69 13.12
CA LEU A 178 -8.35 0.15 11.93
C LEU A 178 -9.84 0.52 11.87
N GLU A 179 -10.56 0.45 12.99
CA GLU A 179 -11.98 0.82 13.03
C GLU A 179 -12.21 2.30 12.72
N ARG A 180 -11.40 3.19 13.31
CA ARG A 180 -11.45 4.63 13.03
C ARG A 180 -11.11 4.94 11.58
N TRP A 181 -10.10 4.26 11.04
CA TRP A 181 -9.71 4.36 9.63
C TRP A 181 -10.87 3.98 8.70
N ILE A 182 -11.54 2.84 8.97
CA ILE A 182 -12.71 2.38 8.21
C ILE A 182 -13.84 3.41 8.28
N ASN A 183 -14.18 3.90 9.46
CA ASN A 183 -15.24 4.90 9.62
C ASN A 183 -14.94 6.20 8.86
N LEU A 184 -13.68 6.65 8.88
CA LEU A 184 -13.26 7.84 8.11
C LEU A 184 -13.31 7.62 6.60
N LEU A 185 -13.06 6.40 6.12
CA LEU A 185 -13.14 6.07 4.69
C LEU A 185 -14.55 6.19 4.10
N GLU A 186 -15.59 6.20 4.93
CA GLU A 186 -16.96 6.51 4.51
C GLU A 186 -17.14 8.00 4.15
N LEU A 187 -16.23 8.87 4.60
CA LEU A 187 -16.23 10.29 4.27
C LEU A 187 -15.54 10.50 2.91
N PRO A 188 -16.23 11.08 1.90
CA PRO A 188 -15.67 11.23 0.54
C PRO A 188 -14.33 11.98 0.49
N ALA A 189 -14.16 12.99 1.35
CA ALA A 189 -12.91 13.76 1.45
C ALA A 189 -11.72 12.90 1.89
N PHE A 190 -11.90 12.12 2.96
CA PHE A 190 -10.85 11.24 3.48
C PHE A 190 -10.59 10.05 2.54
N ARG A 191 -11.64 9.55 1.88
CA ARG A 191 -11.50 8.53 0.83
C ARG A 191 -10.62 9.03 -0.31
N LEU A 192 -10.90 10.22 -0.85
CA LEU A 192 -10.08 10.82 -1.92
C LEU A 192 -8.64 11.06 -1.47
N ALA A 193 -8.42 11.50 -0.23
CA ALA A 193 -7.09 11.64 0.36
C ALA A 193 -6.35 10.30 0.41
N THR A 194 -7.04 9.23 0.82
CA THR A 194 -6.49 7.87 0.87
C THR A 194 -6.14 7.35 -0.51
N ASP A 195 -7.05 7.45 -1.47
CA ASP A 195 -6.82 6.97 -2.83
C ASP A 195 -5.64 7.74 -3.46
N SER A 196 -5.59 9.06 -3.27
CA SER A 196 -4.48 9.91 -3.73
C SER A 196 -3.14 9.51 -3.10
N LEU A 197 -3.10 9.31 -1.78
CA LEU A 197 -1.88 8.94 -1.07
C LEU A 197 -1.41 7.53 -1.42
N THR A 198 -2.33 6.58 -1.62
CA THR A 198 -1.98 5.17 -1.81
C THR A 198 -1.68 4.81 -3.27
N THR A 199 -2.16 5.58 -4.25
CA THR A 199 -1.99 5.28 -5.69
C THR A 199 -1.04 6.23 -6.42
N HIS A 200 -0.55 7.31 -5.80
CA HIS A 200 0.31 8.30 -6.48
C HIS A 200 1.52 7.70 -7.22
N HIS A 201 2.14 6.66 -6.65
CA HIS A 201 3.32 5.98 -7.18
C HIS A 201 3.01 5.10 -8.40
N GLN A 202 1.73 4.82 -8.68
CA GLN A 202 1.27 4.05 -9.83
C GLN A 202 1.11 4.92 -11.09
N HIS A 203 1.09 6.25 -10.96
CA HIS A 203 1.01 7.13 -12.11
C HIS A 203 2.30 7.14 -12.93
N ALA A 204 2.18 6.93 -14.24
CA ALA A 204 3.30 7.01 -15.18
C ALA A 204 3.86 8.43 -15.35
N ASN A 205 3.17 9.49 -14.92
CA ASN A 205 3.66 10.87 -15.03
C ASN A 205 3.76 11.53 -13.65
N LEU A 206 4.95 12.05 -13.29
CA LEU A 206 5.20 12.70 -12.00
C LEU A 206 4.30 13.93 -11.75
N ARG A 207 3.92 14.67 -12.80
CA ARG A 207 2.98 15.79 -12.67
C ARG A 207 1.59 15.30 -12.27
N MET A 208 1.16 14.14 -12.78
CA MET A 208 -0.12 13.52 -12.40
C MET A 208 -0.07 12.99 -10.98
N ALA A 209 1.04 12.36 -10.56
CA ALA A 209 1.24 11.96 -9.17
C ALA A 209 1.16 13.17 -8.21
N ALA A 210 1.83 14.27 -8.54
CA ALA A 210 1.75 15.50 -7.77
C ALA A 210 0.32 16.07 -7.76
N ALA A 211 -0.38 16.10 -8.90
CA ALA A 211 -1.75 16.58 -8.98
C ALA A 211 -2.72 15.76 -8.12
N ALA A 212 -2.62 14.42 -8.17
CA ALA A 212 -3.42 13.51 -7.36
C ALA A 212 -3.22 13.76 -5.86
N LEU A 213 -1.97 13.82 -5.38
CA LEU A 213 -1.67 14.11 -3.98
C LEU A 213 -2.28 15.43 -3.50
N TRP A 214 -2.21 16.49 -4.33
CA TRP A 214 -2.83 17.76 -3.98
C TRP A 214 -4.36 17.73 -4.01
N ALA A 215 -4.97 16.96 -4.91
CA ALA A 215 -6.41 16.74 -4.87
C ALA A 215 -6.84 16.09 -3.54
N GLY A 216 -6.12 15.06 -3.09
CA GLY A 216 -6.33 14.46 -1.77
C GLY A 216 -6.09 15.43 -0.61
N PHE A 217 -5.02 16.23 -0.68
CA PHE A 217 -4.69 17.23 0.34
C PHE A 217 -5.78 18.31 0.45
N GLU A 218 -6.22 18.88 -0.67
CA GLU A 218 -7.26 19.91 -0.73
C GLU A 218 -8.62 19.37 -0.23
N ALA A 219 -8.94 18.12 -0.57
CA ALA A 219 -10.20 17.48 -0.20
C ALA A 219 -10.42 17.45 1.33
N LEU A 220 -9.37 17.24 2.11
CA LEU A 220 -9.46 17.18 3.58
C LEU A 220 -9.95 18.47 4.24
N PHE A 221 -9.84 19.61 3.56
CA PHE A 221 -10.20 20.91 4.12
C PHE A 221 -11.46 21.53 3.50
N GLY A 222 -11.96 20.98 2.38
CA GLY A 222 -13.19 21.47 1.74
C GLY A 222 -13.17 22.95 1.35
N ILE A 223 -11.98 23.52 1.09
CA ILE A 223 -11.82 24.95 0.79
C ILE A 223 -12.12 25.22 -0.69
N SER A 224 -12.93 26.25 -0.98
CA SER A 224 -13.25 26.70 -2.35
C SER A 224 -12.69 28.07 -2.73
N SER A 225 -12.16 28.83 -1.77
CA SER A 225 -11.60 30.17 -1.97
C SER A 225 -10.28 30.36 -1.22
N GLU A 226 -9.41 31.24 -1.72
CA GLU A 226 -8.11 31.54 -1.10
C GLU A 226 -7.24 30.31 -0.79
N LEU A 227 -7.34 29.28 -1.66
CA LEU A 227 -6.77 27.94 -1.47
C LEU A 227 -5.34 27.98 -0.90
N ARG A 228 -4.43 28.71 -1.55
CA ARG A 228 -3.04 28.82 -1.11
C ARG A 228 -2.88 29.27 0.35
N PHE A 229 -3.65 30.27 0.77
CA PHE A 229 -3.53 30.84 2.12
C PHE A 229 -4.22 29.96 3.15
N ARG A 230 -5.51 29.63 2.92
CA ARG A 230 -6.32 28.87 3.87
C ARG A 230 -5.80 27.45 4.05
N LEU A 231 -5.43 26.78 2.96
CA LEU A 231 -4.92 25.40 3.02
C LEU A 231 -3.64 25.32 3.86
N ALA A 232 -2.71 26.24 3.62
CA ALA A 232 -1.47 26.31 4.39
C ALA A 232 -1.71 26.65 5.86
N LEU A 233 -2.66 27.55 6.14
CA LEU A 233 -2.97 27.99 7.50
C LEU A 233 -3.63 26.86 8.31
N LEU A 234 -4.69 26.24 7.76
CA LEU A 234 -5.42 25.16 8.43
C LEU A 234 -4.53 23.93 8.63
N ALA A 235 -3.78 23.50 7.62
CA ALA A 235 -2.89 22.36 7.74
C ALA A 235 -1.78 22.60 8.76
N ALA A 236 -1.17 23.80 8.77
CA ALA A 236 -0.13 24.11 9.74
C ALA A 236 -0.68 24.20 11.17
N ALA A 237 -1.84 24.84 11.35
CA ALA A 237 -2.48 24.95 12.65
C ALA A 237 -2.95 23.59 13.20
N TYR A 238 -3.38 22.69 12.31
CA TYR A 238 -3.76 21.34 12.69
C TYR A 238 -2.58 20.44 13.00
N LEU A 239 -1.41 20.65 12.38
CA LEU A 239 -0.24 19.81 12.62
C LEU A 239 0.65 20.28 13.76
N GLU A 240 0.72 21.59 14.01
CA GLU A 240 1.67 22.19 14.94
C GLU A 240 0.95 23.11 15.94
N GLU A 241 1.42 23.13 17.19
CA GLU A 241 0.99 24.09 18.19
C GLU A 241 1.39 25.52 17.81
N ARG A 242 0.80 26.52 18.49
CA ARG A 242 1.13 27.93 18.24
C ARG A 242 2.61 28.18 18.53
N GLY A 243 3.33 28.73 17.54
CA GLY A 243 4.74 29.01 17.70
C GLY A 243 5.51 29.15 16.38
N PRO A 244 6.85 29.24 16.45
CA PRO A 244 7.70 29.39 15.27
C PRO A 244 7.59 28.21 14.30
N GLU A 245 7.39 26.98 14.80
CA GLU A 245 7.24 25.78 13.97
C GLU A 245 5.97 25.81 13.11
N ARG A 246 4.82 26.22 13.67
CA ARG A 246 3.59 26.43 12.90
C ARG A 246 3.79 27.48 11.80
N LEU A 247 4.47 28.58 12.10
CA LEU A 247 4.75 29.62 11.10
C LEU A 247 5.70 29.11 10.00
N ALA A 248 6.71 28.33 10.37
CA ALA A 248 7.64 27.70 9.43
C ALA A 248 6.90 26.72 8.51
N LEU A 249 6.05 25.85 9.07
CA LEU A 249 5.24 24.90 8.32
C LEU A 249 4.24 25.60 7.39
N TYR A 250 3.54 26.63 7.87
CA TYR A 250 2.66 27.46 7.06
C TYR A 250 3.39 28.03 5.82
N ARG A 251 4.58 28.63 6.04
CA ARG A 251 5.40 29.17 4.94
C ARG A 251 5.86 28.07 3.99
N ARG A 252 6.15 26.87 4.51
CA ARG A 252 6.57 25.72 3.72
C ARG A 252 5.45 25.21 2.81
N ILE A 253 4.24 25.02 3.36
CA ILE A 253 3.08 24.55 2.59
C ILE A 253 2.74 25.54 1.47
N LYS A 254 2.82 26.86 1.72
CA LYS A 254 2.62 27.86 0.66
C LYS A 254 3.60 27.71 -0.50
N LYS A 255 4.89 27.48 -0.21
CA LYS A 255 5.90 27.26 -1.25
C LYS A 255 5.61 25.99 -2.04
N LEU A 256 5.18 24.92 -1.39
CA LEU A 256 4.79 23.67 -2.06
C LEU A 256 3.56 23.91 -2.95
N TYR A 257 2.55 24.64 -2.47
CA TYR A 257 1.37 24.96 -3.27
C TYR A 257 1.70 25.81 -4.50
N ASP A 258 2.58 26.81 -4.35
CA ASP A 258 3.07 27.63 -5.47
C ASP A 258 3.76 26.76 -6.53
N TYR A 259 4.60 25.82 -6.10
CA TYR A 259 5.26 24.88 -6.98
C TYR A 259 4.27 23.93 -7.67
N ARG A 260 3.25 23.43 -6.95
CA ARG A 260 2.15 22.64 -7.55
C ARG A 260 1.49 23.41 -8.67
N SER A 261 1.07 24.66 -8.42
CA SER A 261 0.40 25.48 -9.43
C SER A 261 1.26 25.59 -10.69
N LYS A 262 2.56 25.87 -10.54
CA LYS A 262 3.49 25.88 -11.69
C LYS A 262 3.59 24.51 -12.38
N ALA A 263 3.73 23.43 -11.63
CA ALA A 263 3.97 22.09 -12.16
C ALA A 263 2.79 21.52 -12.95
N VAL A 264 1.56 21.72 -12.47
CA VAL A 264 0.35 21.16 -13.09
C VAL A 264 -0.12 21.97 -14.31
N HIS A 265 0.28 23.25 -14.41
CA HIS A 265 0.01 24.10 -15.57
C HIS A 265 1.12 24.07 -16.62
N GLY A 266 1.98 23.03 -16.62
CA GLY A 266 2.99 22.83 -17.66
C GLY A 266 4.24 23.71 -17.53
N GLY A 267 4.44 24.36 -16.39
CA GLY A 267 5.64 25.15 -16.14
C GLY A 267 6.92 24.30 -16.17
N ALA A 268 8.04 24.95 -16.53
CA ALA A 268 9.36 24.31 -16.56
C ALA A 268 9.73 23.76 -15.16
N THR A 269 9.96 22.45 -15.11
CA THR A 269 10.41 21.72 -13.93
C THR A 269 11.18 20.46 -14.33
N SER A 270 12.08 19.99 -13.47
CA SER A 270 12.82 18.74 -13.61
C SER A 270 12.16 17.61 -12.81
N ASP A 271 12.44 16.36 -13.22
CA ASP A 271 11.92 15.17 -12.54
C ASP A 271 12.44 15.05 -11.09
N ASP A 272 13.66 15.49 -10.81
CA ASP A 272 14.22 15.55 -9.45
C ASP A 272 13.42 16.49 -8.54
N LEU A 273 13.08 17.69 -9.03
CA LEU A 273 12.28 18.65 -8.26
C LEU A 273 10.86 18.14 -8.04
N LEU A 274 10.26 17.50 -9.05
CA LEU A 274 8.94 16.86 -8.91
C LEU A 274 8.97 15.72 -7.89
N THR A 275 10.00 14.88 -7.92
CA THR A 275 10.16 13.77 -6.98
C THR A 275 10.27 14.28 -5.54
N LYS A 276 11.12 15.27 -5.29
CA LYS A 276 11.27 15.91 -3.97
C LYS A 276 9.94 16.52 -3.49
N HIS A 277 9.23 17.20 -4.38
CA HIS A 277 7.92 17.77 -4.09
C HIS A 277 6.90 16.70 -3.72
N ILE A 278 6.83 15.60 -4.47
CA ILE A 278 5.91 14.48 -4.20
C ILE A 278 6.20 13.86 -2.83
N ILE A 279 7.48 13.57 -2.53
CA ILE A 279 7.90 12.96 -1.25
C ILE A 279 7.49 13.84 -0.07
N GLU A 280 7.61 15.16 -0.21
CA GLU A 280 7.25 16.07 0.86
C GLU A 280 5.74 16.22 1.03
N VAL A 281 4.99 16.39 -0.06
CA VAL A 281 3.53 16.53 -0.02
C VAL A 281 2.87 15.27 0.54
N ARG A 282 3.32 14.08 0.11
CA ARG A 282 2.79 12.82 0.67
C ARG A 282 3.11 12.68 2.17
N GLY A 283 4.27 13.17 2.61
CA GLY A 283 4.63 13.17 4.03
C GLY A 283 3.70 14.04 4.87
N LEU A 284 3.38 15.24 4.38
CA LEU A 284 2.41 16.10 5.03
C LEU A 284 0.99 15.51 5.02
N LEU A 285 0.57 14.95 3.89
CA LEU A 285 -0.74 14.29 3.77
C LEU A 285 -0.87 13.10 4.73
N SER A 286 0.16 12.26 4.82
CA SER A 286 0.22 11.16 5.80
C SER A 286 0.11 11.65 7.23
N ARG A 287 0.83 12.71 7.61
CA ARG A 287 0.74 13.30 8.96
C ARG A 287 -0.68 13.78 9.29
N LEU A 288 -1.32 14.47 8.35
CA LEU A 288 -2.71 14.93 8.51
C LEU A 288 -3.65 13.74 8.72
N MET A 289 -3.57 12.75 7.82
CA MET A 289 -4.43 11.58 7.84
C MET A 289 -4.22 10.73 9.10
N CYS A 290 -2.98 10.52 9.55
CA CYS A 290 -2.69 9.80 10.79
C CYS A 290 -3.31 10.52 12.00
N ARG A 291 -3.13 11.85 12.11
CA ARG A 291 -3.70 12.64 13.21
C ARG A 291 -5.23 12.63 13.20
N MET A 292 -5.85 12.74 12.03
CA MET A 292 -7.32 12.63 11.88
C MET A 292 -7.82 11.23 12.25
N THR A 293 -7.06 10.18 11.90
CA THR A 293 -7.39 8.80 12.28
C THR A 293 -7.29 8.58 13.79
N GLU A 294 -6.26 9.11 14.42
CA GLU A 294 -6.06 9.05 15.87
C GLU A 294 -7.20 9.78 16.62
N ALA A 295 -7.67 10.91 16.07
CA ALA A 295 -8.84 11.63 16.56
C ALA A 295 -10.18 10.92 16.26
N GLY A 296 -10.21 10.09 15.20
CA GLY A 296 -11.41 9.39 14.74
C GLY A 296 -12.42 10.27 14.00
N THR A 297 -12.08 11.52 13.68
CA THR A 297 -12.94 12.48 13.00
C THR A 297 -12.14 13.42 12.10
N LEU A 298 -12.81 14.00 11.10
CA LEU A 298 -12.29 15.17 10.39
C LEU A 298 -12.58 16.44 11.22
N PRO A 299 -11.67 17.42 11.26
CA PRO A 299 -11.91 18.66 11.98
C PRO A 299 -13.02 19.48 11.31
N THR A 300 -13.91 19.99 12.13
CA THR A 300 -14.98 20.92 11.78
C THR A 300 -14.44 22.34 11.61
N THR A 301 -15.26 23.22 11.02
CA THR A 301 -14.93 24.65 10.91
C THR A 301 -14.68 25.27 12.28
N ASP A 302 -15.51 24.97 13.27
CA ASP A 302 -15.42 25.53 14.62
C ASP A 302 -14.12 25.11 15.32
N GLU A 303 -13.71 23.84 15.18
CA GLU A 303 -12.42 23.36 15.72
C GLU A 303 -11.22 24.05 15.05
N TYR A 304 -11.30 24.36 13.76
CA TYR A 304 -10.27 25.17 13.11
C TYR A 304 -10.26 26.62 13.61
N GLU A 305 -11.42 27.21 13.83
CA GLU A 305 -11.52 28.56 14.41
C GLU A 305 -10.93 28.60 15.81
N GLU A 306 -11.20 27.60 16.65
CA GLU A 306 -10.58 27.45 17.97
C GLU A 306 -9.05 27.35 17.84
N LEU A 307 -8.53 26.41 17.04
CA LEU A 307 -7.08 26.24 16.82
C LEU A 307 -6.37 27.52 16.34
N LEU A 308 -7.08 28.38 15.60
CA LEU A 308 -6.56 29.62 15.03
C LEU A 308 -6.73 30.83 15.94
N LEU A 309 -7.77 30.87 16.79
CA LEU A 309 -8.17 32.06 17.53
C LEU A 309 -7.99 31.94 19.05
N SER A 310 -8.04 30.74 19.64
CA SER A 310 -7.67 30.50 21.05
C SER A 310 -6.17 30.38 21.25
#